data_AF-A0A0F9Q7R5-F1
#
_entry.id   AF-A0A0F9Q7R5-F1
#
_cell.length_a   1.000
_cell.length_b   1.000
_cell.length_c   1.000
_cell.angle_alpha   90.00
_cell.angle_beta   90.00
_cell.angle_gamma   90.00
#
_symmetry.space_group_name_H-M   'P 1'
#
loop_
_entity.id
_entity.type
_entity.pdbx_description
1 polymer ?
#
loop_
_entity_poly.entity_id
_entity_poly.type
_entity_poly.pdbx_seq_one_letter_code
_entity_poly.pdbx_strand_id
1 'polypeptide(L)' 'DIWKDMTVNFPPLVGDTITASAKPTLSSGQSSLDATLTGWTTTFAAGDYLAFNVDSITTVERVTLTLLVRRT' A
#
# COMPACT_ATOMS: atom_id res chain seq x y z
N ASP A 1 -1.54 4.40 -3.03
CA ASP A 1 -2.11 3.92 -1.76
C ASP A 1 -2.13 2.40 -1.72
N ILE A 2 -2.19 1.80 -0.53
CA ILE A 2 -2.32 0.36 -0.34
C ILE A 2 -3.55 0.12 0.51
N TRP A 3 -4.44 -0.74 0.03
CA TRP A 3 -5.70 -1.07 0.69
C TRP A 3 -5.71 -2.53 1.11
N LYS A 4 -6.34 -2.83 2.25
CA LYS A 4 -6.45 -4.18 2.80
C LYS A 4 -7.91 -4.55 3.02
N ASP A 5 -8.31 -5.69 2.52
CA ASP A 5 -9.69 -6.16 2.67
C ASP A 5 -9.78 -7.70 2.64
N MET A 6 -10.99 -8.24 2.81
CA MET A 6 -11.33 -9.65 2.69
C MET A 6 -12.08 -9.90 1.38
N THR A 7 -11.88 -11.06 0.77
CA THR A 7 -12.45 -11.37 -0.56
C THR A 7 -13.97 -11.24 -0.65
N VAL A 8 -14.68 -11.36 0.48
CA VAL A 8 -16.15 -11.18 0.58
C VAL A 8 -16.61 -9.73 0.40
N ASN A 9 -15.72 -8.75 0.56
CA ASN A 9 -16.01 -7.32 0.46
C ASN A 9 -15.52 -6.70 -0.86
N PHE A 10 -15.01 -7.51 -1.80
CA PHE A 10 -14.49 -7.01 -3.07
C PHE A 10 -15.56 -6.22 -3.87
N PRO A 11 -15.22 -5.06 -4.46
CA PRO A 11 -13.90 -4.44 -4.51
C PRO A 11 -13.59 -3.54 -3.29
N PRO A 12 -12.30 -3.39 -2.93
CA PRO A 12 -11.88 -2.55 -1.82
C PRO A 12 -12.07 -1.06 -2.15
N LEU A 13 -12.30 -0.24 -1.13
CA LEU A 13 -12.54 1.19 -1.20
C LEU A 13 -11.36 1.98 -0.60
N VAL A 14 -11.34 3.29 -0.87
CA VAL A 14 -10.32 4.20 -0.30
C VAL A 14 -10.30 4.20 1.25
N GLY A 15 -11.43 3.85 1.88
CA GLY A 15 -11.53 3.70 3.33
C GLY A 15 -10.73 2.53 3.89
N ASP A 16 -10.38 1.55 3.06
CA ASP A 16 -9.63 0.36 3.45
C ASP A 16 -8.11 0.58 3.42
N THR A 17 -7.67 1.84 3.36
CA THR A 17 -6.26 2.21 3.35
C THR A 17 -5.52 1.74 4.61
N ILE A 18 -4.36 1.11 4.40
CA ILE A 18 -3.44 0.76 5.48
C ILE A 18 -2.35 1.81 5.70
N THR A 19 -2.30 2.86 4.88
CA THR A 19 -1.18 3.82 4.87
C THR A 19 -1.50 5.11 5.61
N ALA A 20 -2.75 5.29 6.05
CA ALA A 20 -3.28 6.52 6.64
C ALA A 20 -2.92 7.75 5.77
N SER A 21 -2.20 8.73 6.31
CA SER A 21 -1.70 9.88 5.55
C SER A 21 -0.31 9.67 4.94
N ALA A 22 0.41 8.62 5.34
CA ALA A 22 1.80 8.35 4.94
C ALA A 22 1.87 7.38 3.75
N LYS A 23 1.32 7.79 2.61
CA LYS A 23 1.25 6.98 1.38
C LYS A 23 2.63 6.81 0.73
N PRO A 24 2.95 5.60 0.18
CA PRO A 24 4.16 5.40 -0.61
C PRO A 24 4.25 6.39 -1.77
N THR A 25 5.37 7.11 -1.85
CA THR A 25 5.58 8.18 -2.82
C THR A 25 6.93 8.04 -3.50
N LEU A 26 6.93 8.04 -4.83
CA LEU A 26 8.12 8.15 -5.67
C LEU A 26 8.03 9.45 -6.47
N SER A 27 8.92 10.39 -6.17
CA SER A 27 8.93 11.72 -6.80
C SER A 27 9.95 11.80 -7.94
N SER A 28 11.19 12.22 -7.65
CA SER A 28 12.25 12.41 -8.65
C SER A 28 13.31 11.29 -8.66
N GLY A 29 13.16 10.29 -7.78
CA GLY A 29 14.09 9.17 -7.66
C GLY A 29 13.75 7.99 -8.57
N GLN A 30 14.69 7.06 -8.69
CA GLN A 30 14.44 5.73 -9.28
C GLN A 30 13.86 4.73 -8.26
N SER A 31 14.01 5.02 -6.97
CA SER A 31 13.48 4.23 -5.85
C SER A 31 13.17 5.12 -4.65
N SER A 32 12.33 4.62 -3.76
CA SER A 32 11.97 5.21 -2.46
C SER A 32 11.79 4.08 -1.45
N LEU A 33 12.07 4.35 -0.18
CA LEU A 33 11.93 3.39 0.91
C LEU A 33 11.26 4.06 2.12
N ASP A 34 10.10 3.55 2.49
CA ASP A 34 9.41 3.92 3.73
C ASP A 34 9.89 2.99 4.86
N ALA A 35 10.91 3.42 5.61
CA ALA A 35 11.45 2.63 6.74
C ALA A 35 10.66 2.79 8.05
N THR A 36 9.91 3.90 8.18
CA THR A 36 9.10 4.21 9.36
C THR A 36 7.64 4.34 8.93
N LEU A 37 6.81 3.37 9.30
CA LEU A 37 5.41 3.25 8.88
C LEU A 37 4.44 3.86 9.91
N THR A 38 4.62 5.14 10.25
CA THR A 38 3.79 5.81 11.27
C THR A 38 2.33 5.89 10.82
N GLY A 39 1.42 5.42 11.69
CA GLY A 39 -0.02 5.41 11.43
C GLY A 39 -0.49 4.30 10.49
N TRP A 40 0.42 3.46 9.99
CA TRP A 40 0.03 2.35 9.15
C TRP A 40 -0.63 1.24 9.95
N THR A 41 -1.63 0.59 9.34
CA THR A 41 -2.11 -0.71 9.81
C THR A 41 -1.10 -1.77 9.36
N THR A 42 -0.39 -2.37 10.31
CA THR A 42 0.67 -3.37 10.05
C THR A 42 0.28 -4.79 10.43
N THR A 43 -0.97 -4.99 10.84
CA THR A 43 -1.52 -6.30 11.20
C THR A 43 -2.32 -6.90 10.04
N PHE A 44 -1.92 -8.11 9.66
CA PHE A 44 -2.54 -8.89 8.58
C PHE A 44 -3.02 -10.22 9.15
N ALA A 45 -4.27 -10.57 8.87
CA ALA A 45 -4.83 -11.88 9.18
C ALA A 45 -4.71 -12.81 7.96
N ALA A 46 -4.77 -14.11 8.21
CA ALA A 46 -4.89 -15.08 7.13
C ALA A 46 -6.19 -14.83 6.36
N GLY A 47 -6.09 -14.71 5.04
CA GLY A 47 -7.23 -14.41 4.17
C GLY A 47 -7.40 -12.93 3.81
N ASP A 48 -6.66 -12.02 4.46
CA ASP A 48 -6.54 -10.64 3.98
C ASP A 48 -5.85 -10.61 2.62
N TYR A 49 -6.33 -9.77 1.70
CA TYR A 49 -5.65 -9.45 0.45
C TYR A 49 -5.33 -7.96 0.38
N LEU A 50 -4.35 -7.61 -0.47
CA LEU A 50 -3.93 -6.24 -0.69
C LEU A 50 -4.30 -5.79 -2.10
N ALA A 51 -4.84 -4.58 -2.20
CA ALA A 51 -5.03 -3.88 -3.46
C ALA A 51 -4.13 -2.64 -3.51
N PHE A 52 -3.60 -2.37 -4.70
CA PHE A 52 -2.69 -1.26 -4.93
C PHE A 52 -3.39 -0.22 -5.81
N ASN A 53 -3.57 0.97 -5.26
CA ASN A 53 -4.17 2.09 -5.98
C ASN A 53 -3.09 3.12 -6.35
N VAL A 54 -3.05 3.52 -7.61
CA VAL A 54 -2.15 4.59 -8.06
C VAL A 54 -2.91 5.92 -7.92
N ASP A 55 -2.57 6.69 -6.89
CA ASP A 55 -3.26 7.96 -6.60
C ASP A 55 -2.92 9.05 -7.62
N SER A 56 -1.69 9.04 -8.14
CA SER A 56 -1.26 9.98 -9.17
C SER A 56 -0.04 9.45 -9.92
N ILE A 57 0.15 9.95 -11.14
CA ILE A 57 1.30 9.63 -11.98
C ILE A 57 1.67 10.85 -12.83
N THR A 58 2.97 11.08 -13.00
CA THR A 58 3.50 12.12 -13.88
C THR A 58 4.27 11.50 -15.04
N THR A 59 5.34 10.75 -14.75
CA THR A 59 6.27 10.23 -15.77
C THR A 59 6.48 8.71 -15.73
N VAL A 60 6.09 8.03 -14.64
CA VAL A 60 6.38 6.60 -14.50
C VAL A 60 5.37 5.77 -15.28
N GLU A 61 5.87 4.93 -16.19
CA GLU A 61 5.03 4.02 -16.99
C GLU A 61 4.87 2.64 -16.33
N ARG A 62 5.85 2.24 -15.50
CA ARG A 62 5.86 0.99 -14.76
C ARG A 62 6.62 1.18 -13.45
N VAL A 63 5.99 0.76 -12.35
CA VAL A 63 6.58 0.76 -11.02
C VAL A 63 6.35 -0.59 -10.35
N THR A 64 7.32 -1.01 -9.54
CA THR A 64 7.17 -2.16 -8.64
C THR A 64 7.06 -1.63 -7.22
N LEU A 65 5.97 -1.96 -6.54
CA LEU A 65 5.81 -1.70 -5.11
C LEU A 65 5.98 -3.02 -4.36
N THR A 66 6.97 -3.06 -3.45
CA THR A 66 7.27 -4.24 -2.64
C THR A 66 6.95 -3.93 -1.19
N LEU A 67 6.08 -4.75 -0.58
CA LEU A 67 5.82 -4.70 0.86
C LEU A 67 6.54 -5.87 1.54
N LEU A 68 7.48 -5.56 2.42
CA LEU A 68 8.15 -6.57 3.25
C LEU A 68 7.31 -6.82 4.50
N VAL A 69 6.88 -8.06 4.70
CA VAL A 69 6.08 -8.49 5.85
C VAL A 69 6.85 -9.50 6.71
N ARG A 70 6.65 -9.42 8.02
CA ARG A 70 7.17 -10.41 8.98
C ARG A 70 6.03 -11.29 9.45
N ARG A 71 6.18 -12.61 9.30
CA ARG A 71 5.29 -13.57 9.96
C ARG A 71 5.60 -13.60 11.45
N THR A 72 4.57 -13.45 12.27
CA THR A 72 4.62 -13.51 13.74
C THR A 72 3.93 -14.76 14.23
#